data_AF-A0A655ED27-F1
#
_entry.id   AF-A0A655ED27-F1
#
_cell.length_a   1.000
_cell.length_b   1.000
_cell.length_c   1.000
_cell.angle_alpha   90.00
_cell.angle_beta   90.00
_cell.angle_gamma   90.00
#
_symmetry.space_group_name_H-M   'P 1'
#
loop_
_entity.id
_entity.type
_entity.pdbx_description
1 polymer ?
#
loop_
_entity_poly.entity_id
_entity_poly.type
_entity_poly.pdbx_seq_one_letter_code
_entity_poly.pdbx_strand_id
1 'polypeptide(L)'
;MQSDRHFLDDLARKQQTSQADKPEQGAVYFISFSIPEEGLKRMLGETRRYGIPATLRGMRDNDLKATADAVLSLVKDGATDGVQIDPTLFTKYDIRSVPTLVVYCPQGYDVIRGNLRVKQALEKVVTAGDCRQVAAGLLDVAGDKPQ
;
A
#
# COMPACT_ATOMS: atom_id res chain seq x y z
N MET A 1 36.32 -30.34 5.62
CA MET A 1 34.86 -30.42 5.84
C MET A 1 34.42 -29.66 7.11
N GLN A 2 34.92 -28.44 7.33
CA GLN A 2 34.52 -27.58 8.47
C GLN A 2 34.11 -26.17 8.01
N SER A 3 34.56 -25.76 6.81
CA SER A 3 34.21 -24.47 6.19
C SER A 3 32.76 -24.42 5.70
N ASP A 4 32.17 -25.56 5.33
CA ASP A 4 30.82 -25.62 4.79
C ASP A 4 29.74 -25.32 5.85
N ARG A 5 30.00 -25.65 7.13
CA ARG A 5 29.03 -25.40 8.21
C ARG A 5 28.91 -23.91 8.56
N HIS A 6 30.03 -23.22 8.69
CA HIS A 6 30.03 -21.78 9.00
C HIS A 6 29.38 -20.94 7.89
N PHE A 7 29.57 -21.32 6.62
CA PHE A 7 28.93 -20.63 5.50
C PHE A 7 27.39 -20.80 5.51
N LEU A 8 26.90 -21.98 5.89
CA LEU A 8 25.46 -22.23 6.03
C LEU A 8 24.85 -21.46 7.20
N ASP A 9 25.57 -21.35 8.32
CA ASP A 9 25.14 -20.55 9.48
C ASP A 9 25.09 -19.03 9.18
N ASP A 10 26.06 -18.51 8.43
CA ASP A 10 26.08 -17.11 7.97
C ASP A 10 24.93 -16.81 7.00
N LEU A 11 24.61 -17.74 6.09
CA LEU A 11 23.45 -17.61 5.19
C LEU A 11 22.13 -17.67 5.97
N ALA A 12 22.01 -18.56 6.96
CA ALA A 12 20.82 -18.65 7.80
C ALA A 12 20.62 -17.37 8.63
N ARG A 13 21.69 -16.80 9.19
CA ARG A 13 21.62 -15.50 9.91
C ARG A 13 21.26 -14.33 9.01
N LYS A 14 21.82 -14.27 7.79
CA LYS A 14 21.46 -13.22 6.80
C LYS A 14 20.02 -13.35 6.29
N GLN A 15 19.50 -14.57 6.16
CA GLN A 15 18.10 -14.80 5.81
C GLN A 15 17.15 -14.47 6.96
N GLN A 16 17.55 -14.72 8.22
CA GLN A 16 16.75 -14.36 9.40
C GLN A 16 16.67 -12.84 9.63
N THR A 17 17.76 -12.08 9.39
CA THR A 17 17.70 -10.60 9.41
C THR A 17 16.97 -9.99 8.21
N SER A 18 16.71 -10.77 7.16
CA SER A 18 15.93 -10.34 5.98
C SER A 18 14.46 -10.77 6.03
N GLN A 19 14.05 -11.59 7.00
CA GLN A 19 12.67 -12.05 7.21
C GLN A 19 12.03 -11.56 8.52
N ALA A 20 12.81 -11.00 9.45
CA ALA A 20 12.28 -10.18 10.53
C ALA A 20 11.96 -8.79 9.97
N ASP A 21 10.77 -8.28 10.27
CA ASP A 21 10.19 -7.02 9.79
C ASP A 21 9.72 -6.98 8.32
N LYS A 22 8.68 -7.77 8.00
CA LYS A 22 7.56 -7.08 7.33
C LYS A 22 7.09 -6.03 8.33
N PRO A 23 7.04 -4.73 7.99
CA PRO A 23 6.69 -3.75 8.98
C PRO A 23 5.28 -4.09 9.48
N GLU A 24 5.16 -4.36 10.78
CA GLU A 24 3.87 -4.60 11.46
C GLU A 24 2.98 -3.34 11.44
N GLN A 25 3.48 -2.27 10.83
CA GLN A 25 2.85 -0.97 10.67
C GLN A 25 3.01 -0.42 9.26
N GLY A 26 2.05 0.39 8.83
CA GLY A 26 2.08 1.05 7.53
C GLY A 26 0.68 1.44 7.07
N ALA A 27 0.52 1.63 5.76
CA ALA A 27 -0.78 1.88 5.17
C ALA A 27 -0.94 1.17 3.82
N VAL A 28 -2.20 0.91 3.46
CA VAL A 28 -2.59 0.35 2.16
C VAL A 28 -3.79 1.14 1.65
N TYR A 29 -3.78 1.50 0.36
CA TYR A 29 -4.87 2.23 -0.27
C TYR A 29 -5.63 1.35 -1.26
N PHE A 30 -6.92 1.13 -1.01
CA PHE A 30 -7.76 0.21 -1.77
C PHE A 30 -8.51 0.95 -2.88
N ILE A 31 -8.37 0.46 -4.11
CA ILE A 31 -8.99 1.00 -5.33
C ILE A 31 -9.63 -0.10 -6.18
N SER A 32 -10.45 0.30 -7.16
CA SER A 32 -11.05 -0.60 -8.14
C SER A 32 -11.24 0.11 -9.48
N PHE A 33 -11.32 -0.67 -10.55
CA PHE A 33 -11.62 -0.21 -11.91
C PHE A 33 -13.06 0.31 -12.12
N SER A 34 -13.92 0.23 -11.09
CA SER A 34 -15.18 0.98 -11.08
C SER A 34 -14.97 2.49 -10.98
N ILE A 35 -13.78 2.93 -10.56
CA ILE A 35 -13.37 4.34 -10.55
C ILE A 35 -12.86 4.70 -11.96
N PRO A 36 -13.29 5.85 -12.53
CA PRO A 36 -12.78 6.32 -13.81
C PRO A 36 -11.25 6.51 -13.80
N GLU A 37 -10.61 6.32 -14.96
CA GLU A 37 -9.15 6.35 -15.09
C GLU A 37 -8.53 7.66 -14.57
N GLU A 38 -9.15 8.81 -14.84
CA GLU A 38 -8.69 10.10 -14.30
C GLU A 38 -8.70 10.14 -12.77
N GLY A 39 -9.71 9.51 -12.17
CA GLY A 39 -9.80 9.36 -10.71
C GLY A 39 -8.67 8.48 -10.18
N LEU A 40 -8.41 7.35 -10.84
CA LEU A 40 -7.31 6.45 -10.49
C LEU A 40 -5.95 7.15 -10.60
N LYS A 41 -5.67 7.88 -11.69
CA LYS A 41 -4.40 8.61 -11.87
C LYS A 41 -4.15 9.60 -10.74
N ARG A 42 -5.17 10.38 -10.36
CA ARG A 42 -5.07 11.33 -9.24
C ARG A 42 -4.79 10.62 -7.92
N MET A 43 -5.57 9.57 -7.60
CA MET A 43 -5.41 8.83 -6.34
C MET A 43 -4.04 8.16 -6.24
N LEU A 44 -3.59 7.54 -7.32
CA LEU A 44 -2.29 6.88 -7.41
C LEU A 44 -1.12 7.87 -7.26
N GLY A 45 -1.23 9.03 -7.89
CA GLY A 45 -0.25 10.09 -7.74
C GLY A 45 -0.16 10.61 -6.30
N GLU A 46 -1.29 10.66 -5.59
CA GLU A 46 -1.31 10.98 -4.17
C GLU A 46 -0.65 9.89 -3.34
N THR A 47 -1.05 8.61 -3.49
CA THR A 47 -0.51 7.51 -2.67
C THR A 47 1.00 7.35 -2.85
N ARG A 48 1.50 7.57 -4.07
CA ARG A 48 2.94 7.57 -4.39
C ARG A 48 3.73 8.59 -3.56
N ARG A 49 3.20 9.81 -3.37
CA ARG A 49 3.85 10.86 -2.56
C ARG A 49 4.06 10.41 -1.12
N TYR A 50 3.08 9.71 -0.54
CA TYR A 50 3.15 9.19 0.83
C TYR A 50 3.83 7.82 0.93
N GLY A 51 4.31 7.24 -0.19
CA GLY A 51 4.88 5.89 -0.20
C GLY A 51 3.88 4.79 0.15
N ILE A 52 2.58 5.05 -0.03
CA ILE A 52 1.52 4.12 0.32
C ILE A 52 1.24 3.23 -0.90
N PRO A 53 1.36 1.89 -0.78
CA PRO A 53 1.00 0.99 -1.86
C PRO A 53 -0.52 1.05 -2.13
N ALA A 54 -0.87 1.17 -3.40
CA ALA A 54 -2.25 1.04 -3.84
C ALA A 54 -2.56 -0.42 -4.19
N THR A 55 -3.62 -0.97 -3.61
CA THR A 55 -4.12 -2.32 -3.87
C THR A 55 -5.39 -2.27 -4.69
N LEU A 56 -5.37 -2.94 -5.83
CA LEU A 56 -6.46 -3.01 -6.78
C LEU A 56 -7.28 -4.28 -6.57
N ARG A 57 -8.62 -4.13 -6.58
CA ARG A 57 -9.52 -5.27 -6.50
C ARG A 57 -9.58 -6.03 -7.82
N GLY A 58 -8.90 -7.18 -7.88
CA GLY A 58 -9.13 -8.22 -8.88
C GLY A 58 -8.89 -7.80 -10.34
N MET A 59 -9.55 -8.51 -11.27
CA MET A 59 -9.45 -8.32 -12.71
C MET A 59 -10.61 -7.45 -13.22
N ARG A 60 -10.32 -6.51 -14.13
CA ARG A 60 -11.32 -5.76 -14.89
C ARG A 60 -12.10 -6.73 -15.77
N ASP A 61 -13.42 -6.80 -15.57
CA ASP A 61 -14.33 -7.58 -16.42
C ASP A 61 -13.96 -9.09 -16.56
N ASN A 62 -13.27 -9.66 -15.56
CA ASN A 62 -12.65 -11.00 -15.62
C ASN A 62 -11.60 -11.19 -16.73
N ASP A 63 -11.05 -10.10 -17.26
CA ASP A 63 -10.05 -10.10 -18.32
C ASP A 63 -8.68 -9.64 -17.77
N LEU A 64 -7.71 -10.56 -17.80
CA LEU A 64 -6.34 -10.30 -17.38
C LEU A 64 -5.62 -9.30 -18.29
N LYS A 65 -5.88 -9.35 -19.60
CA LYS A 65 -5.26 -8.45 -20.57
C LYS A 65 -5.79 -7.04 -20.40
N ALA A 66 -7.10 -6.85 -20.29
CA ALA A 66 -7.70 -5.54 -20.04
C ALA A 66 -7.21 -4.95 -18.71
N THR A 67 -7.05 -5.80 -17.69
CA THR A 67 -6.45 -5.41 -16.40
C THR A 67 -5.00 -4.95 -16.57
N ALA A 68 -4.18 -5.75 -17.26
CA ALA A 68 -2.78 -5.44 -17.50
C ALA A 68 -2.60 -4.17 -18.32
N ASP A 69 -3.41 -3.97 -19.36
CA ASP A 69 -3.39 -2.77 -20.20
C ASP A 69 -3.76 -1.52 -19.38
N ALA A 70 -4.80 -1.60 -18.55
CA ALA A 70 -5.20 -0.48 -17.69
C ALA A 70 -4.13 -0.15 -16.64
N VAL A 71 -3.54 -1.15 -15.99
CA VAL A 71 -2.42 -0.94 -15.05
C VAL A 71 -1.21 -0.35 -15.77
N LEU A 72 -0.88 -0.87 -16.95
CA LEU A 72 0.25 -0.40 -17.75
C LEU A 72 0.09 1.07 -18.16
N SER A 73 -1.12 1.49 -18.56
CA SER A 73 -1.41 2.90 -18.86
C SER A 73 -1.21 3.79 -17.63
N LEU A 74 -1.62 3.34 -16.43
CA LEU A 74 -1.43 4.09 -15.20
C LEU A 74 0.06 4.23 -14.81
N VAL A 75 0.87 3.20 -15.08
CA VAL A 75 2.33 3.24 -14.82
C VAL A 75 3.05 4.11 -15.86
N LYS A 76 2.73 3.95 -17.15
CA LYS A 76 3.34 4.72 -18.25
C LYS A 76 3.12 6.23 -18.09
N ASP A 77 1.96 6.63 -17.60
CA ASP A 77 1.62 8.03 -17.36
C ASP A 77 2.26 8.59 -16.07
N GLY A 78 3.08 7.80 -15.36
CA GLY A 78 3.80 8.22 -14.16
C GLY A 78 2.92 8.38 -12.92
N ALA A 79 1.66 7.96 -12.99
CA ALA A 79 0.72 8.08 -11.87
C ALA A 79 1.11 7.18 -10.69
N THR A 80 1.77 6.05 -10.93
CA THR A 80 2.31 5.18 -9.89
C THR A 80 3.53 4.39 -10.40
N ASP A 81 4.37 3.93 -9.48
CA ASP A 81 5.44 2.96 -9.77
C ASP A 81 4.90 1.52 -9.90
N GLY A 82 3.60 1.31 -9.62
CA GLY A 82 2.90 0.04 -9.76
C GLY A 82 1.62 -0.01 -8.92
N VAL A 83 0.81 -1.06 -9.08
CA VAL A 83 -0.29 -1.38 -8.17
C VAL A 83 -0.14 -2.80 -7.67
N GLN A 84 -0.52 -3.03 -6.42
CA GLN A 84 -0.58 -4.37 -5.85
C GLN A 84 -1.92 -5.01 -6.23
N ILE A 85 -1.88 -6.27 -6.64
CA ILE A 85 -3.08 -7.09 -6.86
C ILE A 85 -3.06 -8.18 -5.81
N ASP A 86 -3.76 -7.95 -4.70
CA ASP A 86 -3.88 -8.90 -3.61
C ASP A 86 -5.33 -8.98 -3.12
N PRO A 87 -6.10 -10.00 -3.53
CA PRO A 87 -7.48 -10.16 -3.11
C PRO A 87 -7.60 -10.49 -1.62
N THR A 88 -6.55 -11.01 -0.98
CA THR A 88 -6.60 -11.41 0.43
C THR A 88 -6.65 -10.20 1.36
N LEU A 89 -6.05 -9.06 0.96
CA LEU A 89 -6.09 -7.83 1.75
C LEU A 89 -7.50 -7.23 1.85
N PHE A 90 -8.31 -7.35 0.78
CA PHE A 90 -9.70 -6.90 0.83
C PHE A 90 -10.51 -7.67 1.87
N THR A 91 -10.32 -8.99 1.93
CA THR A 91 -10.97 -9.84 2.93
C THR A 91 -10.40 -9.58 4.33
N LYS A 92 -9.07 -9.45 4.45
CA LYS A 92 -8.38 -9.22 5.74
C LYS A 92 -8.90 -7.98 6.47
N TYR A 93 -9.16 -6.89 5.76
CA TYR A 93 -9.61 -5.62 6.34
C TYR A 93 -11.11 -5.33 6.13
N ASP A 94 -11.91 -6.34 5.68
CA ASP A 94 -13.34 -6.23 5.37
C ASP A 94 -13.68 -5.00 4.48
N ILE A 95 -12.92 -4.82 3.41
CA ILE A 95 -13.07 -3.70 2.47
C ILE A 95 -14.14 -4.04 1.43
N ARG A 96 -15.34 -3.49 1.64
CA ARG A 96 -16.49 -3.68 0.73
C ARG A 96 -16.69 -2.55 -0.27
N SER A 97 -16.19 -1.36 0.06
CA SER A 97 -16.30 -0.14 -0.73
C SER A 97 -14.93 0.44 -1.04
N VAL A 98 -14.78 1.04 -2.21
CA VAL A 98 -13.59 1.79 -2.62
C VAL A 98 -13.99 3.22 -3.03
N PRO A 99 -13.08 4.20 -2.92
CA PRO A 99 -11.74 4.09 -2.33
C PRO A 99 -11.77 3.99 -0.79
N THR A 100 -10.76 3.33 -0.23
CA THR A 100 -10.57 3.18 1.23
C THR A 100 -9.09 3.20 1.59
N LEU A 101 -8.70 3.97 2.59
CA LEU A 101 -7.35 3.92 3.20
C LEU A 101 -7.40 3.07 4.47
N VAL A 102 -6.46 2.15 4.61
CA VAL A 102 -6.20 1.42 5.86
C VAL A 102 -4.83 1.82 6.39
N VAL A 103 -4.77 2.23 7.65
CA VAL A 103 -3.51 2.41 8.38
C VAL A 103 -3.45 1.31 9.42
N TYR A 104 -2.37 0.53 9.45
CA TYR A 104 -2.22 -0.60 10.36
C TYR A 104 -0.99 -0.43 11.24
N CYS A 105 -1.03 -1.05 12.41
CA CYS A 105 0.00 -1.02 13.44
C CYS A 105 -0.10 -2.30 14.30
N PRO A 106 0.86 -2.61 15.19
CA PRO A 106 0.82 -3.83 16.01
C PRO A 106 -0.46 -3.99 16.85
N GLN A 107 -1.13 -2.89 17.15
CA GLN A 107 -2.36 -2.85 17.95
C GLN A 107 -3.63 -3.16 17.13
N GLY A 108 -3.59 -3.06 15.80
CA GLY A 108 -4.77 -3.19 14.95
C GLY A 108 -4.68 -2.38 13.67
N TYR A 109 -5.82 -1.82 13.24
CA TYR A 109 -5.89 -0.98 12.04
C TYR A 109 -7.06 0.00 12.08
N ASP A 110 -6.84 1.18 11.49
CA ASP A 110 -7.85 2.20 11.23
C ASP A 110 -8.30 2.13 9.77
N VAL A 111 -9.60 2.28 9.53
CA VAL A 111 -10.19 2.26 8.18
C VAL A 111 -10.88 3.58 7.88
N ILE A 112 -10.34 4.33 6.92
CA ILE A 112 -10.93 5.57 6.42
C ILE A 112 -11.56 5.32 5.06
N ARG A 113 -12.90 5.34 5.03
CA ARG A 113 -13.69 5.11 3.82
C ARG A 113 -14.06 6.42 3.15
N GLY A 114 -14.14 6.41 1.82
CA GLY A 114 -14.65 7.51 1.02
C GLY A 114 -13.57 8.26 0.23
N ASN A 115 -14.01 9.14 -0.66
CA ASN A 115 -13.16 9.89 -1.59
C ASN A 115 -12.49 11.09 -0.90
N LEU A 116 -11.65 10.82 0.09
CA LEU A 116 -10.81 11.82 0.74
C LEU A 116 -9.42 11.84 0.11
N ARG A 117 -8.79 13.02 0.14
CA ARG A 117 -7.36 13.13 -0.17
C ARG A 117 -6.56 12.30 0.82
N VAL A 118 -5.45 11.70 0.38
CA VAL A 118 -4.62 10.81 1.24
C VAL A 118 -4.15 11.56 2.49
N LYS A 119 -3.73 12.83 2.33
CA LYS A 119 -3.36 13.71 3.44
C LYS A 119 -4.46 13.81 4.50
N GLN A 120 -5.68 14.13 4.06
CA GLN A 120 -6.82 14.32 4.95
C GLN A 120 -7.20 13.02 5.66
N ALA A 121 -7.11 11.89 4.97
CA ALA A 121 -7.36 10.59 5.56
C ALA A 121 -6.32 10.27 6.65
N LEU A 122 -5.04 10.55 6.41
CA LEU A 122 -3.98 10.40 7.42
C LEU A 122 -4.17 11.37 8.59
N GLU A 123 -4.50 12.64 8.36
CA GLU A 123 -4.79 13.62 9.42
C GLU A 123 -5.94 13.18 10.33
N LYS A 124 -6.97 12.55 9.76
CA LYS A 124 -8.06 11.96 10.54
C LYS A 124 -7.58 10.83 11.44
N VAL A 125 -6.70 9.94 10.93
CA VAL A 125 -6.09 8.89 11.74
C VAL A 125 -5.23 9.49 12.84
N VAL A 126 -4.38 10.49 12.54
CA VAL A 126 -3.58 11.21 13.55
C VAL A 126 -4.45 11.79 14.67
N THR A 127 -5.63 12.31 14.34
CA THR A 127 -6.51 12.97 15.31
C THR A 127 -7.31 11.98 16.15
N ALA A 128 -7.83 10.92 15.53
CA ALA A 128 -8.88 10.09 16.13
C ALA A 128 -8.64 8.57 16.07
N GLY A 129 -7.71 8.09 15.23
CA GLY A 129 -7.44 6.66 15.05
C GLY A 129 -6.57 6.05 16.14
N ASP A 130 -6.35 4.75 16.10
CA ASP A 130 -5.48 4.04 17.04
C ASP A 130 -4.01 4.03 16.54
N CYS A 131 -3.80 3.97 15.23
CA CYS A 131 -2.49 3.97 14.58
C CYS A 131 -1.95 5.39 14.29
N ARG A 132 -2.18 6.35 15.20
CA ARG A 132 -1.83 7.79 15.02
C ARG A 132 -0.37 8.03 14.68
N GLN A 133 0.53 7.32 15.37
CA GLN A 133 1.98 7.48 15.20
C GLN A 133 2.44 7.07 13.80
N VAL A 134 1.84 5.99 13.27
CA VAL A 134 2.09 5.53 11.89
C VAL A 134 1.61 6.56 10.89
N ALA A 135 0.39 7.08 11.08
CA ALA A 135 -0.17 8.09 10.18
C ALA A 135 0.64 9.40 10.20
N ALA A 136 1.15 9.82 11.36
CA ALA A 136 2.03 10.98 11.47
C ALA A 136 3.35 10.77 10.70
N GLY A 137 4.00 9.61 10.88
CA GLY A 137 5.22 9.28 10.12
C GLY A 137 4.99 9.25 8.61
N LEU A 138 3.85 8.76 8.14
CA LEU A 138 3.50 8.79 6.71
C LEU A 138 3.31 10.22 6.18
N LEU A 139 2.76 11.14 6.98
CA LEU A 139 2.64 12.55 6.60
C LEU A 139 4.01 13.22 6.48
N ASP A 140 4.95 12.90 7.37
CA ASP A 140 6.31 13.45 7.36
C ASP A 140 7.11 12.98 6.13
N VAL A 141 6.96 11.73 5.72
CA VAL A 141 7.61 11.17 4.50
C VAL A 141 7.25 11.97 3.24
N ALA A 142 6.03 12.48 3.14
CA ALA A 142 5.62 13.30 1.99
C ALA A 142 6.20 14.72 2.02
N GLY A 143 6.65 15.21 3.17
CA GLY A 143 7.33 16.50 3.31
C GLY A 143 8.80 16.46 2.86
N ASP A 144 9.43 15.28 2.90
CA ASP A 144 10.85 15.09 2.60
C ASP A 144 11.13 14.71 1.12
N LYS A 145 10.11 14.27 0.37
CA LYS A 145 10.27 13.95 -1.06
C LYS A 145 10.20 15.22 -1.93
N PRO A 146 11.26 15.57 -2.69
CA PRO A 146 11.20 16.68 -3.65
C PRO A 146 10.15 16.39 -4.74
N GLN A 147 9.42 17.44 -5.12
CA GLN A 147 8.32 17.42 -6.11
C GLN A 147 8.82 17.12 -7.53
#